data_AF-A0A833A3S1-F1
#
_entry.id   AF-A0A833A3S1-F1
#
_cell.length_a   1.000
_cell.length_b   1.000
_cell.length_c   1.000
_cell.angle_alpha   90.00
_cell.angle_beta   90.00
_cell.angle_gamma   90.00
#
_symmetry.space_group_name_H-M   'P 1'
#
loop_
_entity.id
_entity.type
_entity.pdbx_description
1 polymer ?
#
loop_
_entity_poly.entity_id
_entity_poly.type
_entity_poly.pdbx_seq_one_letter_code
_entity_poly.pdbx_strand_id
1 'polypeptide(L)'
;MSRKTPYFSLITLILILLASSLSSAESTQDRRGLQHIIDEAEPWSVVFIPEGVYYGPAVVDKPLHIVGVNYPLVDGRGLGDVIVVNSSYVVVEGLRIVNTDDWYGSDAAAVKVHEASNVIIRNNIIEDALYGVFLLNTRDTLVENNTITGMGNKPINDRGHGIYLWYSFNVTVRNNKIKGCKDGIYNDHSYNSIVTSNMVTNSRYGIHLMYSDNYTIAGNVIKGNLVGMALMYSLNLLVVDNLVGENRGVVVSEGFFLREAGDVYMLNNTIYGHLIGLDITYTPYPPATTQLYVKNNLIAFNYIGVSIDSESRGYFINNSLIENLQQVELIGPSMPRTIWLGNYWSEYAAGRGIYRVADPLEDLLSRYGLLRAFIYSPAYLTLETMKKAFPADVRVKAVDESPSPKPLHTLENTHSMEALWLLAAFTLTAAPVSAVILVSRGGSRVRRGG
;
A
#
# COMPACT_ATOMS: atom_id res chain seq x y z
N MET A 1 39.00 -1.68 89.21
CA MET A 1 39.59 -1.10 87.97
C MET A 1 39.30 -2.08 86.84
N SER A 2 38.72 -1.81 85.68
CA SER A 2 38.40 -0.61 84.91
C SER A 2 37.21 -1.01 84.02
N ARG A 3 36.05 -0.36 84.18
CA ARG A 3 34.92 -0.48 83.25
C ARG A 3 35.27 0.28 81.98
N LYS A 4 35.46 -0.40 80.84
CA LYS A 4 35.41 0.23 79.52
C LYS A 4 34.03 -0.02 78.92
N THR A 5 33.39 1.10 78.62
CA THR A 5 32.00 1.34 78.22
C THR A 5 31.78 1.17 76.70
N PRO A 6 30.51 1.07 76.26
CA PRO A 6 30.09 0.37 75.04
C PRO A 6 29.98 1.32 73.84
N TYR A 7 31.10 1.79 73.30
CA TYR A 7 31.07 2.67 72.12
C TYR A 7 31.09 1.91 70.78
N PHE A 8 31.54 0.65 70.77
CA PHE A 8 31.66 -0.11 69.52
C PHE A 8 30.31 -0.61 68.98
N SER A 9 29.36 -1.05 69.83
CA SER A 9 28.03 -1.48 69.36
C SER A 9 27.14 -0.35 68.85
N LEU A 10 27.32 0.88 69.35
CA LEU A 10 26.49 2.01 68.94
C LEU A 10 26.89 2.53 67.54
N ILE A 11 28.19 2.52 67.23
CA ILE A 11 28.72 2.95 65.93
C ILE A 11 28.35 1.96 64.83
N THR A 12 28.38 0.65 65.10
CA THR A 12 27.95 -0.37 64.12
C THR A 12 26.45 -0.31 63.86
N LEU A 13 25.63 0.02 64.87
CA LEU A 13 24.18 0.18 64.71
C LEU A 13 23.84 1.43 63.89
N ILE A 14 24.57 2.54 64.09
CA ILE A 14 24.41 3.78 63.31
C ILE A 14 24.86 3.58 61.85
N LEU A 15 25.93 2.81 61.59
CA LEU A 15 26.36 2.49 60.23
C LEU A 15 25.38 1.57 59.49
N ILE A 16 24.72 0.64 60.18
CA ILE A 16 23.66 -0.21 59.60
C ILE A 16 22.39 0.62 59.33
N LEU A 17 22.06 1.59 60.21
CA LEU A 17 20.94 2.53 60.02
C LEU A 17 21.20 3.57 58.92
N LEU A 18 22.45 3.97 58.68
CA LEU A 18 22.81 4.81 57.54
C LEU A 18 22.88 4.02 56.23
N ALA A 19 23.33 2.76 56.25
CA ALA A 19 23.33 1.90 55.07
C ALA A 19 21.92 1.50 54.61
N SER A 20 20.95 1.38 55.53
CA SER A 20 19.54 1.18 55.18
C SER A 20 18.84 2.47 54.72
N SER A 21 19.42 3.65 54.97
CA SER A 21 18.94 4.93 54.42
C SER A 21 19.50 5.27 53.02
N LEU A 22 20.44 4.47 52.50
CA LEU A 22 20.95 4.57 51.12
C LEU A 22 20.36 3.52 50.16
N SER A 23 19.32 2.81 50.59
CA SER A 23 18.60 1.85 49.75
C SER A 23 17.16 2.31 49.49
N SER A 24 16.99 3.50 48.90
CA SER A 24 15.75 3.87 48.19
C SER A 24 15.95 5.14 47.35
N ALA A 25 16.76 5.02 46.32
CA ALA A 25 16.64 5.85 45.12
C ALA A 25 16.82 4.99 43.87
N GLU A 26 16.26 3.77 43.90
CA GLU A 26 15.57 3.32 42.69
C GLU A 26 14.44 4.32 42.50
N SER A 27 14.50 5.07 41.42
CA SER A 27 13.39 5.90 40.97
C SER A 27 12.13 5.06 41.06
N THR A 28 11.27 5.37 42.02
CA THR A 28 9.84 5.11 41.94
C THR A 28 9.32 5.98 40.79
N GLN A 29 9.75 5.64 39.58
CA GLN A 29 9.09 6.02 38.35
C GLN A 29 7.77 5.28 38.47
N ASP A 30 6.84 6.00 39.09
CA ASP A 30 5.50 5.60 39.40
C ASP A 30 4.95 4.86 38.18
N ARG A 31 4.80 3.54 38.33
CA ARG A 31 4.33 2.61 37.29
C ARG A 31 2.84 2.87 37.05
N ARG A 32 2.48 4.11 36.72
CA ARG A 32 1.10 4.50 36.43
C ARG A 32 0.73 3.83 35.11
N GLY A 33 -0.08 2.78 35.18
CA GLY A 33 -0.77 2.31 33.99
C GLY A 33 -1.58 3.45 33.40
N LEU A 34 -1.62 3.56 32.07
CA LEU A 34 -2.42 4.58 31.39
C LEU A 34 -3.89 4.56 31.87
N GLN A 35 -4.39 3.37 32.23
CA GLN A 35 -5.71 3.17 32.82
C GLN A 35 -5.97 4.05 34.04
N HIS A 36 -5.04 4.16 34.99
CA HIS A 36 -5.26 4.94 36.21
C HIS A 36 -5.54 6.42 35.91
N ILE A 37 -4.82 6.97 34.93
CA ILE A 37 -5.00 8.37 34.51
C ILE A 37 -6.37 8.55 33.84
N ILE A 38 -6.81 7.57 33.04
CA ILE A 38 -8.13 7.57 32.41
C ILE A 38 -9.24 7.43 33.47
N ASP A 39 -9.06 6.56 34.47
CA ASP A 39 -10.04 6.32 35.53
C ASP A 39 -10.28 7.58 36.36
N GLU A 40 -9.22 8.31 36.73
CA GLU A 40 -9.30 9.56 37.49
C GLU A 40 -9.85 10.75 36.70
N ALA A 41 -9.84 10.69 35.37
CA ALA A 41 -10.30 11.79 34.54
C ALA A 41 -11.82 11.93 34.55
N GLU A 42 -12.32 13.16 34.66
CA GLU A 42 -13.75 13.44 34.51
C GLU A 42 -14.20 13.21 33.05
N PRO A 43 -15.43 12.72 32.81
CA PRO A 43 -15.98 12.69 31.46
C PRO A 43 -15.93 14.07 30.79
N TRP A 44 -15.68 14.09 29.49
CA TRP A 44 -15.49 15.29 28.65
C TRP A 44 -14.24 16.13 28.97
N SER A 45 -13.36 15.66 29.85
CA SER A 45 -12.12 16.36 30.15
C SER A 45 -11.04 16.11 29.08
N VAL A 46 -10.06 17.01 29.07
CA VAL A 46 -8.80 16.84 28.35
C VAL A 46 -7.76 16.31 29.32
N VAL A 47 -7.15 15.19 28.97
CA VAL A 47 -6.13 14.50 29.76
C VAL A 47 -4.79 14.63 29.05
N PHE A 48 -3.87 15.36 29.66
CA PHE A 48 -2.51 15.48 29.17
C PHE A 48 -1.64 14.36 29.76
N ILE A 49 -1.09 13.52 28.88
CA ILE A 49 -0.16 12.46 29.24
C ILE A 49 1.26 13.03 29.06
N PRO A 50 2.00 13.34 30.14
CA PRO A 50 3.36 13.84 30.02
C PRO A 50 4.28 12.75 29.45
N GLU A 51 5.43 13.16 28.92
CA GLU A 51 6.47 12.25 28.46
C GLU A 51 6.80 11.20 29.55
N GLY A 52 6.79 9.93 29.15
CA GLY A 52 6.93 8.81 30.08
C GLY A 52 6.63 7.47 29.41
N VAL A 53 6.72 6.39 30.19
CA VAL A 53 6.36 5.04 29.77
C VAL A 53 5.13 4.60 30.54
N TYR A 54 4.10 4.21 29.80
CA TYR A 54 2.81 3.75 30.29
C TYR A 54 2.53 2.37 29.72
N TYR A 55 1.88 1.51 30.51
CA TYR A 55 1.55 0.16 30.09
C TYR A 55 0.05 0.03 29.81
N GLY A 56 -0.27 -0.67 28.72
CA GLY A 56 -1.62 -1.12 28.38
C GLY A 56 -1.96 -2.52 28.93
N PRO A 57 -3.19 -3.01 28.65
CA PRO A 57 -4.25 -2.32 27.91
C PRO A 57 -4.86 -1.15 28.69
N ALA A 58 -5.29 -0.11 27.98
CA ALA A 58 -6.05 1.01 28.53
C ALA A 58 -7.43 1.09 27.86
N VAL A 59 -8.49 1.05 28.67
CA VAL A 59 -9.89 1.11 28.23
C VAL A 59 -10.43 2.52 28.47
N VAL A 60 -10.97 3.12 27.41
CA VAL A 60 -11.63 4.43 27.42
C VAL A 60 -13.13 4.22 27.24
N ASP A 61 -13.87 4.25 28.34
CA ASP A 61 -15.31 3.97 28.43
C ASP A 61 -16.19 5.22 28.61
N LYS A 62 -15.57 6.40 28.72
CA LYS A 62 -16.21 7.72 28.81
C LYS A 62 -15.66 8.68 27.72
N PRO A 63 -16.45 9.70 27.31
CA PRO A 63 -15.97 10.75 26.41
C PRO A 63 -14.72 11.41 26.99
N LEU A 64 -13.64 11.45 26.22
CA LEU A 64 -12.34 11.92 26.70
C LEU A 64 -11.48 12.43 25.56
N HIS A 65 -10.68 13.46 25.82
CA HIS A 65 -9.63 13.90 24.92
C HIS A 65 -8.26 13.60 25.52
N ILE A 66 -7.59 12.55 25.03
CA ILE A 66 -6.27 12.11 25.48
C ILE A 66 -5.21 12.76 24.59
N VAL A 67 -4.32 13.53 25.20
CA VAL A 67 -3.25 14.29 24.52
C VAL A 67 -1.89 13.88 25.07
N GLY A 68 -1.09 13.20 24.26
CA GLY A 68 0.32 12.96 24.56
C GLY A 68 1.18 14.19 24.37
N VAL A 69 1.92 14.57 25.41
CA VAL A 69 2.91 15.65 25.37
C VAL A 69 4.27 15.04 25.07
N ASN A 70 4.84 15.38 23.90
CA ASN A 70 6.10 14.82 23.40
C ASN A 70 6.08 13.30 23.18
N TYR A 71 4.97 12.74 22.68
CA TYR A 71 4.88 11.32 22.31
C TYR A 71 5.23 10.33 23.44
N PRO A 72 4.52 10.38 24.59
CA PRO A 72 4.70 9.38 25.63
C PRO A 72 4.47 7.97 25.08
N LEU A 73 5.25 7.03 25.59
CA LEU A 73 5.21 5.63 25.19
C LEU A 73 4.06 4.91 25.89
N VAL A 74 3.17 4.29 25.11
CA VAL A 74 2.15 3.36 25.59
C VAL A 74 2.48 1.97 25.05
N ASP A 75 2.90 1.07 25.93
CA ASP A 75 3.43 -0.26 25.59
C ASP A 75 2.42 -1.36 25.97
N GLY A 76 1.95 -2.12 24.97
CA GLY A 76 1.08 -3.28 25.15
C GLY A 76 1.79 -4.54 25.65
N ARG A 77 3.14 -4.52 25.68
CA ARG A 77 3.99 -5.63 26.16
C ARG A 77 3.77 -6.95 25.41
N GLY A 78 3.30 -6.89 24.17
CA GLY A 78 3.02 -8.07 23.36
C GLY A 78 1.73 -8.80 23.76
N LEU A 79 0.80 -8.14 24.45
CA LEU A 79 -0.42 -8.76 24.97
C LEU A 79 -1.66 -7.97 24.56
N GLY A 80 -2.56 -8.61 23.81
CA GLY A 80 -3.83 -8.05 23.35
C GLY A 80 -3.70 -6.66 22.71
N ASP A 81 -4.78 -5.89 22.86
CA ASP A 81 -4.86 -4.49 22.44
C ASP A 81 -4.05 -3.56 23.36
N VAL A 82 -3.62 -2.40 22.84
CA VAL A 82 -2.92 -1.40 23.66
C VAL A 82 -3.88 -0.37 24.23
N ILE A 83 -4.74 0.22 23.38
CA ILE A 83 -5.80 1.16 23.76
C ILE A 83 -7.12 0.68 23.16
N VAL A 84 -8.15 0.55 24.00
CA VAL A 84 -9.51 0.15 23.60
C VAL A 84 -10.47 1.29 23.90
N VAL A 85 -11.08 1.84 22.85
CA VAL A 85 -12.06 2.93 22.92
C VAL A 85 -13.46 2.35 22.76
N ASN A 86 -14.22 2.34 23.84
CA ASN A 86 -15.62 1.89 23.88
C ASN A 86 -16.61 3.05 23.97
N SER A 87 -16.12 4.28 24.19
CA SER A 87 -16.96 5.48 24.30
C SER A 87 -16.96 6.31 23.02
N SER A 88 -18.10 6.95 22.76
CA SER A 88 -18.20 7.99 21.73
C SER A 88 -17.56 9.30 22.18
N TYR A 89 -17.24 10.19 21.23
CA TYR A 89 -16.62 11.49 21.51
C TYR A 89 -15.26 11.38 22.20
N VAL A 90 -14.42 10.47 21.69
CA VAL A 90 -13.06 10.25 22.17
C VAL A 90 -12.05 10.78 21.16
N VAL A 91 -11.03 11.46 21.65
CA VAL A 91 -9.87 11.87 20.85
C VAL A 91 -8.62 11.23 21.43
N VAL A 92 -7.85 10.51 20.62
CA VAL A 92 -6.55 9.94 20.97
C VAL A 92 -5.50 10.59 20.10
N GLU A 93 -4.63 11.42 20.69
CA GLU A 93 -3.59 12.10 19.93
C GLU A 93 -2.23 12.21 20.60
N GLY A 94 -1.19 12.28 19.77
CA GLY A 94 0.17 12.59 20.19
C GLY A 94 0.84 11.49 21.02
N LEU A 95 0.44 10.23 20.89
CA LEU A 95 1.02 9.10 21.61
C LEU A 95 2.01 8.31 20.73
N ARG A 96 3.01 7.67 21.36
CA ARG A 96 3.77 6.58 20.74
C ARG A 96 3.23 5.24 21.27
N ILE A 97 2.60 4.43 20.42
CA ILE A 97 1.87 3.23 20.84
C ILE A 97 2.54 2.00 20.22
N VAL A 98 2.94 1.03 21.05
CA VAL A 98 3.80 -0.08 20.60
C VAL A 98 3.39 -1.44 21.17
N ASN A 99 3.85 -2.50 20.52
CA ASN A 99 3.85 -3.89 21.02
C ASN A 99 2.45 -4.45 21.34
N THR A 100 1.59 -4.57 20.35
CA THR A 100 0.35 -5.37 20.48
C THR A 100 0.67 -6.87 20.60
N ASP A 101 -0.34 -7.71 20.89
CA ASP A 101 -0.24 -9.14 20.50
C ASP A 101 0.13 -9.24 19.01
N ASP A 102 0.93 -10.25 18.69
CA ASP A 102 1.48 -10.47 17.36
C ASP A 102 0.87 -11.69 16.67
N TRP A 103 0.03 -12.46 17.35
CA TRP A 103 -0.68 -13.58 16.77
C TRP A 103 -1.85 -13.08 15.92
N TYR A 104 -1.86 -13.42 14.63
CA TYR A 104 -2.86 -12.94 13.67
C TYR A 104 -4.32 -13.19 14.12
N GLY A 105 -4.58 -14.29 14.83
CA GLY A 105 -5.93 -14.62 15.31
C GLY A 105 -6.38 -13.86 16.56
N SER A 106 -5.54 -13.00 17.15
CA SER A 106 -5.88 -12.19 18.34
C SER A 106 -6.72 -10.98 18.00
N ASP A 107 -6.70 -10.54 16.74
CA ASP A 107 -7.23 -9.26 16.28
C ASP A 107 -6.79 -8.05 17.14
N ALA A 108 -5.58 -8.12 17.71
CA ALA A 108 -5.03 -7.07 18.55
C ALA A 108 -4.68 -5.80 17.77
N ALA A 109 -5.00 -4.65 18.36
CA ALA A 109 -4.73 -3.34 17.78
C ALA A 109 -4.02 -2.38 18.75
N ALA A 110 -3.23 -1.47 18.21
CA ALA A 110 -2.64 -0.39 18.99
C ALA A 110 -3.75 0.57 19.47
N VAL A 111 -4.69 0.90 18.59
CA VAL A 111 -5.96 1.55 18.96
C VAL A 111 -7.12 0.77 18.37
N LYS A 112 -7.90 0.11 19.23
CA LYS A 112 -9.17 -0.53 18.86
C LYS A 112 -10.32 0.38 19.25
N VAL A 113 -11.19 0.71 18.31
CA VAL A 113 -12.44 1.43 18.56
C VAL A 113 -13.59 0.45 18.34
N HIS A 114 -14.40 0.24 19.37
CA HIS A 114 -15.48 -0.74 19.36
C HIS A 114 -16.82 -0.06 19.61
N GLU A 115 -17.74 -0.16 18.64
CA GLU A 115 -19.14 0.27 18.77
C GLU A 115 -19.32 1.75 19.21
N ALA A 116 -18.43 2.63 18.75
CA ALA A 116 -18.42 4.04 19.11
C ALA A 116 -18.59 4.97 17.90
N SER A 117 -19.04 6.20 18.19
CA SER A 117 -19.22 7.27 17.19
C SER A 117 -18.41 8.52 17.55
N ASN A 118 -18.10 9.36 16.56
CA ASN A 118 -17.40 10.64 16.77
C ASN A 118 -16.03 10.46 17.44
N VAL A 119 -15.22 9.52 16.94
CA VAL A 119 -13.88 9.24 17.46
C VAL A 119 -12.83 9.87 16.54
N ILE A 120 -11.78 10.45 17.11
CA ILE A 120 -10.65 11.02 16.37
C ILE A 120 -9.35 10.35 16.85
N ILE A 121 -8.62 9.76 15.92
CA ILE A 121 -7.30 9.16 16.16
C ILE A 121 -6.30 9.90 15.29
N ARG A 122 -5.48 10.76 15.92
CA ARG A 122 -4.60 11.63 15.14
C ARG A 122 -3.21 11.84 15.69
N ASN A 123 -2.26 12.16 14.81
CA ASN A 123 -0.91 12.53 15.19
C ASN A 123 -0.21 11.50 16.10
N ASN A 124 -0.53 10.21 15.96
CA ASN A 124 0.12 9.15 16.75
C ASN A 124 1.26 8.49 15.95
N ILE A 125 2.22 7.93 16.67
CA ILE A 125 3.27 7.07 16.15
C ILE A 125 2.95 5.65 16.62
N ILE A 126 2.65 4.74 15.70
CA ILE A 126 2.26 3.37 15.98
C ILE A 126 3.30 2.43 15.37
N GLU A 127 3.88 1.55 16.18
CA GLU A 127 4.96 0.65 15.79
C GLU A 127 4.73 -0.75 16.33
N ASP A 128 5.19 -1.78 15.61
CA ASP A 128 5.11 -3.18 16.03
C ASP A 128 3.70 -3.60 16.47
N ALA A 129 2.70 -3.16 15.70
CA ALA A 129 1.30 -3.45 15.91
C ALA A 129 0.77 -4.40 14.83
N LEU A 130 0.02 -5.43 15.25
CA LEU A 130 -0.70 -6.32 14.34
C LEU A 130 -1.72 -5.51 13.57
N TYR A 131 -2.65 -4.85 14.28
CA TYR A 131 -3.48 -3.78 13.72
C TYR A 131 -3.05 -2.42 14.25
N GLY A 132 -2.76 -1.46 13.38
CA GLY A 132 -2.42 -0.11 13.84
C GLY A 132 -3.63 0.57 14.46
N VAL A 133 -4.66 0.78 13.64
CA VAL A 133 -5.98 1.24 14.09
C VAL A 133 -7.03 0.25 13.62
N PHE A 134 -7.85 -0.26 14.54
CA PHE A 134 -8.96 -1.15 14.20
C PHE A 134 -10.28 -0.49 14.59
N LEU A 135 -11.08 -0.14 13.58
CA LEU A 135 -12.42 0.40 13.72
C LEU A 135 -13.45 -0.72 13.53
N LEU A 136 -14.04 -1.14 14.64
CA LEU A 136 -15.03 -2.20 14.69
C LEU A 136 -16.42 -1.62 15.00
N ASN A 137 -17.32 -1.68 14.01
CA ASN A 137 -18.70 -1.21 14.10
C ASN A 137 -18.80 0.28 14.51
N THR A 138 -17.97 1.12 13.90
CA THR A 138 -17.86 2.56 14.27
C THR A 138 -18.64 3.47 13.33
N ARG A 139 -18.93 4.69 13.79
CA ARG A 139 -19.49 5.76 12.95
C ARG A 139 -18.74 7.07 13.11
N ASP A 140 -18.80 7.92 12.09
CA ASP A 140 -18.34 9.32 12.16
C ASP A 140 -16.91 9.44 12.73
N THR A 141 -15.98 8.63 12.21
CA THR A 141 -14.63 8.48 12.77
C THR A 141 -13.57 9.10 11.85
N LEU A 142 -12.59 9.78 12.44
CA LEU A 142 -11.47 10.40 11.74
C LEU A 142 -10.15 9.75 12.16
N VAL A 143 -9.42 9.19 11.20
CA VAL A 143 -8.06 8.68 11.40
C VAL A 143 -7.11 9.52 10.55
N GLU A 144 -6.31 10.39 11.19
CA GLU A 144 -5.49 11.35 10.45
C GLU A 144 -4.07 11.57 10.95
N ASN A 145 -3.14 11.87 10.04
CA ASN A 145 -1.76 12.26 10.37
C ASN A 145 -1.02 11.24 11.27
N ASN A 146 -1.41 9.97 11.26
CA ASN A 146 -0.72 8.93 12.02
C ASN A 146 0.44 8.36 11.18
N THR A 147 1.52 7.96 11.86
CA THR A 147 2.60 7.16 11.27
C THR A 147 2.49 5.74 11.81
N ILE A 148 2.20 4.78 10.94
CA ILE A 148 1.94 3.38 11.29
C ILE A 148 2.98 2.49 10.64
N THR A 149 3.72 1.75 11.46
CA THR A 149 4.64 0.70 11.03
C THR A 149 4.12 -0.65 11.53
N GLY A 150 3.67 -1.49 10.60
CA GLY A 150 3.24 -2.85 10.92
C GLY A 150 4.41 -3.80 11.18
N MET A 151 4.12 -5.09 11.33
CA MET A 151 5.10 -6.14 11.65
C MET A 151 5.93 -6.57 10.42
N GLY A 152 6.71 -5.66 9.85
CA GLY A 152 7.48 -5.89 8.62
C GLY A 152 8.49 -7.04 8.68
N ASN A 153 8.87 -7.48 9.88
CA ASN A 153 9.72 -8.64 10.15
C ASN A 153 9.01 -10.00 9.95
N LYS A 154 7.68 -10.03 9.90
CA LYS A 154 6.90 -11.26 9.69
C LYS A 154 6.69 -11.59 8.21
N PRO A 155 6.35 -12.85 7.86
CA PRO A 155 5.79 -13.17 6.55
C PRO A 155 4.58 -12.30 6.25
N ILE A 156 4.39 -11.92 4.99
CA ILE A 156 3.45 -10.86 4.61
C ILE A 156 2.00 -11.12 5.04
N ASN A 157 1.58 -12.39 5.11
CA ASN A 157 0.24 -12.78 5.53
C ASN A 157 -0.01 -12.64 7.04
N ASP A 158 1.06 -12.53 7.83
CA ASP A 158 1.03 -12.52 9.30
C ASP A 158 1.27 -11.11 9.87
N ARG A 159 1.37 -10.08 9.02
CA ARG A 159 1.75 -8.71 9.42
C ARG A 159 0.60 -7.85 9.95
N GLY A 160 -0.63 -8.34 9.84
CA GLY A 160 -1.86 -7.58 10.13
C GLY A 160 -2.02 -6.28 9.33
N HIS A 161 -3.09 -5.52 9.58
CA HIS A 161 -3.49 -4.34 8.81
C HIS A 161 -3.02 -3.01 9.44
N GLY A 162 -2.67 -2.01 8.63
CA GLY A 162 -2.32 -0.69 9.17
C GLY A 162 -3.52 0.01 9.79
N ILE A 163 -4.55 0.23 8.98
CA ILE A 163 -5.87 0.71 9.39
C ILE A 163 -6.89 -0.29 8.90
N TYR A 164 -7.71 -0.83 9.81
CA TYR A 164 -8.74 -1.81 9.50
C TYR A 164 -10.12 -1.26 9.86
N LEU A 165 -11.03 -1.21 8.89
CA LEU A 165 -12.44 -0.88 9.08
C LEU A 165 -13.26 -2.15 8.88
N TRP A 166 -14.02 -2.53 9.91
CA TRP A 166 -14.98 -3.62 9.85
C TRP A 166 -16.36 -3.11 10.27
N TYR A 167 -17.37 -3.24 9.41
CA TYR A 167 -18.73 -2.74 9.64
C TYR A 167 -18.82 -1.26 10.05
N SER A 168 -17.94 -0.40 9.51
CA SER A 168 -17.87 1.01 9.89
C SER A 168 -18.49 1.94 8.84
N PHE A 169 -18.98 3.11 9.28
CA PHE A 169 -19.75 4.03 8.44
C PHE A 169 -19.28 5.48 8.62
N ASN A 170 -19.22 6.24 7.52
CA ASN A 170 -18.80 7.65 7.56
C ASN A 170 -17.41 7.83 8.20
N VAL A 171 -16.43 7.09 7.70
CA VAL A 171 -15.04 7.18 8.18
C VAL A 171 -14.22 8.01 7.22
N THR A 172 -13.40 8.92 7.77
CA THR A 172 -12.37 9.63 7.01
C THR A 172 -10.99 9.14 7.44
N VAL A 173 -10.25 8.57 6.49
CA VAL A 173 -8.85 8.18 6.66
C VAL A 173 -7.99 9.09 5.80
N ARG A 174 -7.22 10.00 6.44
CA ARG A 174 -6.45 11.00 5.68
C ARG A 174 -5.04 11.28 6.19
N ASN A 175 -4.13 11.61 5.27
CA ASN A 175 -2.76 12.06 5.61
C ASN A 175 -1.94 11.07 6.46
N ASN A 176 -2.29 9.77 6.47
CA ASN A 176 -1.54 8.78 7.23
C ASN A 176 -0.34 8.25 6.42
N LYS A 177 0.74 7.89 7.11
CA LYS A 177 1.91 7.21 6.54
C LYS A 177 1.94 5.78 7.07
N ILE A 178 1.72 4.81 6.20
CA ILE A 178 1.56 3.39 6.58
C ILE A 178 2.62 2.57 5.86
N LYS A 179 3.34 1.72 6.58
CA LYS A 179 4.34 0.83 5.99
C LYS A 179 4.40 -0.55 6.62
N GLY A 180 4.76 -1.54 5.82
CA GLY A 180 5.15 -2.86 6.32
C GLY A 180 3.99 -3.68 6.89
N CYS A 181 2.76 -3.48 6.39
CA CYS A 181 1.57 -4.20 6.83
C CYS A 181 1.28 -5.38 5.88
N LYS A 182 0.30 -6.21 6.24
CA LYS A 182 -0.41 -7.08 5.30
C LYS A 182 -1.15 -6.18 4.33
N ASP A 183 -2.22 -5.51 4.76
CA ASP A 183 -2.83 -4.46 3.95
C ASP A 183 -2.71 -3.13 4.68
N GLY A 184 -2.35 -2.06 3.98
CA GLY A 184 -2.15 -0.76 4.61
C GLY A 184 -3.47 -0.18 5.14
N ILE A 185 -4.47 -0.07 4.28
CA ILE A 185 -5.84 0.32 4.64
C ILE A 185 -6.78 -0.77 4.15
N TYR A 186 -7.35 -1.54 5.07
CA TYR A 186 -8.33 -2.58 4.75
C TYR A 186 -9.72 -2.14 5.20
N ASN A 187 -10.70 -2.26 4.31
CA ASN A 187 -12.09 -1.92 4.58
C ASN A 187 -12.94 -3.12 4.19
N ASP A 188 -13.71 -3.61 5.15
CA ASP A 188 -14.53 -4.80 5.02
C ASP A 188 -15.95 -4.48 5.52
N HIS A 189 -16.95 -4.63 4.66
CA HIS A 189 -18.35 -4.30 4.93
C HIS A 189 -18.54 -2.87 5.49
N SER A 190 -17.81 -1.89 4.96
CA SER A 190 -17.82 -0.52 5.47
C SER A 190 -18.30 0.45 4.40
N TYR A 191 -18.88 1.60 4.77
CA TYR A 191 -19.67 2.43 3.85
C TYR A 191 -19.44 3.93 4.00
N ASN A 192 -19.74 4.69 2.95
CA ASN A 192 -19.77 6.16 2.94
C ASN A 192 -18.47 6.80 3.44
N SER A 193 -17.32 6.34 2.97
CA SER A 193 -16.02 6.69 3.57
C SER A 193 -15.08 7.37 2.59
N ILE A 194 -14.17 8.18 3.14
CA ILE A 194 -13.20 8.97 2.38
C ILE A 194 -11.79 8.51 2.75
N VAL A 195 -11.03 8.05 1.76
CA VAL A 195 -9.63 7.65 1.92
C VAL A 195 -8.77 8.58 1.07
N THR A 196 -8.12 9.57 1.70
CA THR A 196 -7.43 10.62 0.94
C THR A 196 -6.04 10.98 1.44
N SER A 197 -5.13 11.29 0.51
CA SER A 197 -3.80 11.83 0.82
C SER A 197 -2.97 10.93 1.73
N ASN A 198 -3.24 9.62 1.75
CA ASN A 198 -2.45 8.66 2.51
C ASN A 198 -1.26 8.17 1.68
N MET A 199 -0.18 7.80 2.36
CA MET A 199 0.97 7.14 1.76
C MET A 199 1.08 5.71 2.30
N VAL A 200 1.00 4.71 1.42
CA VAL A 200 1.12 3.29 1.81
C VAL A 200 2.24 2.62 1.04
N THR A 201 3.17 1.99 1.76
CA THR A 201 4.35 1.35 1.18
C THR A 201 4.70 0.00 1.80
N ASN A 202 5.38 -0.87 1.03
CA ASN A 202 5.93 -2.15 1.52
C ASN A 202 4.89 -3.08 2.17
N SER A 203 3.64 -3.02 1.71
CA SER A 203 2.55 -3.88 2.16
C SER A 203 2.13 -4.87 1.06
N ARG A 204 1.26 -5.83 1.37
CA ARG A 204 0.60 -6.68 0.37
C ARG A 204 -0.26 -5.79 -0.51
N TYR A 205 -1.32 -5.23 0.05
CA TYR A 205 -2.20 -4.29 -0.63
C TYR A 205 -2.05 -2.89 -0.03
N GLY A 206 -1.99 -1.86 -0.87
CA GLY A 206 -1.99 -0.48 -0.41
C GLY A 206 -3.33 -0.10 0.22
N ILE A 207 -4.38 -0.16 -0.61
CA ILE A 207 -5.78 0.00 -0.19
C ILE A 207 -6.54 -1.25 -0.62
N HIS A 208 -7.34 -1.80 0.28
CA HIS A 208 -8.15 -2.99 0.05
C HIS A 208 -9.59 -2.71 0.46
N LEU A 209 -10.52 -2.82 -0.49
CA LEU A 209 -11.96 -2.79 -0.25
C LEU A 209 -12.55 -4.17 -0.49
N MET A 210 -13.37 -4.63 0.44
CA MET A 210 -14.20 -5.83 0.34
C MET A 210 -15.63 -5.46 0.76
N TYR A 211 -16.62 -5.78 -0.09
CA TYR A 211 -18.05 -5.66 0.24
C TYR A 211 -18.47 -4.26 0.71
N SER A 212 -17.90 -3.21 0.12
CA SER A 212 -18.01 -1.82 0.57
C SER A 212 -18.75 -0.94 -0.45
N ASP A 213 -19.33 0.17 -0.02
CA ASP A 213 -20.12 1.04 -0.90
C ASP A 213 -19.87 2.53 -0.61
N ASN A 214 -19.94 3.34 -1.66
CA ASN A 214 -19.82 4.80 -1.64
C ASN A 214 -18.50 5.29 -1.02
N TYR A 215 -17.41 5.15 -1.80
CA TYR A 215 -16.07 5.59 -1.38
C TYR A 215 -15.53 6.68 -2.29
N THR A 216 -14.86 7.66 -1.67
CA THR A 216 -13.93 8.55 -2.37
C THR A 216 -12.51 8.19 -2.00
N ILE A 217 -11.74 7.71 -2.97
CA ILE A 217 -10.32 7.35 -2.85
C ILE A 217 -9.52 8.36 -3.67
N ALA A 218 -8.94 9.36 -2.99
CA ALA A 218 -8.42 10.55 -3.67
C ALA A 218 -7.00 10.97 -3.23
N GLY A 219 -6.11 11.22 -4.19
CA GLY A 219 -4.80 11.82 -3.90
C GLY A 219 -3.85 10.94 -3.08
N ASN A 220 -4.05 9.62 -3.05
CA ASN A 220 -3.18 8.72 -2.29
C ASN A 220 -1.91 8.37 -3.07
N VAL A 221 -0.82 8.13 -2.35
CA VAL A 221 0.46 7.65 -2.88
C VAL A 221 0.67 6.21 -2.46
N ILE A 222 0.53 5.27 -3.41
CA ILE A 222 0.62 3.84 -3.15
C ILE A 222 1.78 3.25 -3.93
N LYS A 223 2.86 2.91 -3.22
CA LYS A 223 4.13 2.50 -3.86
C LYS A 223 4.83 1.34 -3.19
N GLY A 224 5.48 0.49 -3.98
CA GLY A 224 6.31 -0.60 -3.43
C GLY A 224 5.52 -1.66 -2.66
N ASN A 225 4.22 -1.82 -2.95
CA ASN A 225 3.39 -2.90 -2.42
C ASN A 225 3.38 -4.10 -3.39
N LEU A 226 2.66 -5.19 -3.09
CA LEU A 226 2.40 -6.23 -4.10
C LEU A 226 1.27 -5.82 -5.05
N VAL A 227 0.18 -5.31 -4.51
CA VAL A 227 -0.92 -4.68 -5.26
C VAL A 227 -1.11 -3.26 -4.74
N GLY A 228 -1.29 -2.31 -5.65
CA GLY A 228 -1.58 -0.93 -5.28
C GLY A 228 -2.94 -0.83 -4.59
N MET A 229 -4.01 -0.99 -5.35
CA MET A 229 -5.37 -0.94 -4.81
C MET A 229 -6.21 -2.13 -5.28
N ALA A 230 -6.70 -2.94 -4.34
CA ALA A 230 -7.64 -4.01 -4.58
C ALA A 230 -9.05 -3.54 -4.23
N LEU A 231 -9.89 -3.29 -5.25
CA LEU A 231 -11.25 -2.80 -5.10
C LEU A 231 -12.21 -3.92 -5.50
N MET A 232 -12.63 -4.70 -4.50
CA MET A 232 -13.33 -5.96 -4.72
C MET A 232 -14.74 -5.91 -4.15
N TYR A 233 -15.70 -6.46 -4.90
CA TYR A 233 -17.10 -6.62 -4.47
C TYR A 233 -17.74 -5.33 -3.94
N SER A 234 -17.37 -4.19 -4.52
CA SER A 234 -17.67 -2.87 -3.97
C SER A 234 -18.32 -1.95 -5.00
N LEU A 235 -19.21 -1.07 -4.56
CA LEU A 235 -20.02 -0.22 -5.43
C LEU A 235 -19.78 1.28 -5.18
N ASN A 236 -20.14 2.12 -6.15
CA ASN A 236 -20.11 3.59 -6.08
C ASN A 236 -18.74 4.13 -5.66
N LEU A 237 -17.72 3.94 -6.50
CA LEU A 237 -16.35 4.28 -6.19
C LEU A 237 -15.87 5.47 -7.03
N LEU A 238 -15.49 6.57 -6.38
CA LEU A 238 -14.75 7.66 -7.00
C LEU A 238 -13.27 7.52 -6.68
N VAL A 239 -12.47 7.17 -7.69
CA VAL A 239 -11.03 6.91 -7.57
C VAL A 239 -10.28 7.96 -8.38
N VAL A 240 -9.75 8.99 -7.71
CA VAL A 240 -9.30 10.21 -8.39
C VAL A 240 -7.93 10.70 -7.96
N ASP A 241 -7.11 11.16 -8.91
CA ASP A 241 -5.81 11.78 -8.68
C ASP A 241 -4.84 10.94 -7.82
N ASN A 242 -4.94 9.60 -7.85
CA ASN A 242 -4.03 8.75 -7.10
C ASN A 242 -2.74 8.47 -7.88
N LEU A 243 -1.62 8.39 -7.16
CA LEU A 243 -0.32 7.98 -7.67
C LEU A 243 -0.05 6.54 -7.22
N VAL A 244 -0.18 5.60 -8.15
CA VAL A 244 0.02 4.17 -7.91
C VAL A 244 1.19 3.71 -8.75
N GLY A 245 2.27 3.29 -8.11
CA GLY A 245 3.45 2.91 -8.89
C GLY A 245 4.43 1.99 -8.21
N GLU A 246 5.19 1.27 -9.03
CA GLU A 246 6.28 0.41 -8.57
C GLU A 246 5.84 -0.64 -7.55
N ASN A 247 4.57 -1.08 -7.60
CA ASN A 247 4.10 -2.20 -6.79
C ASN A 247 4.61 -3.50 -7.44
N ARG A 248 5.63 -4.11 -6.82
CA ARG A 248 6.40 -5.24 -7.37
C ARG A 248 6.39 -6.43 -6.42
N GLY A 249 5.69 -7.47 -6.81
CA GLY A 249 5.82 -8.80 -6.22
C GLY A 249 6.37 -9.82 -7.21
N VAL A 250 6.92 -10.91 -6.68
CA VAL A 250 7.43 -12.03 -7.49
C VAL A 250 6.29 -12.81 -8.15
N VAL A 251 5.13 -12.88 -7.48
CA VAL A 251 3.96 -13.66 -7.91
C VAL A 251 2.80 -12.76 -8.35
N VAL A 252 2.60 -11.63 -7.67
CA VAL A 252 1.50 -10.69 -7.92
C VAL A 252 2.07 -9.28 -7.98
N SER A 253 1.74 -8.52 -9.01
CA SER A 253 2.20 -7.14 -9.22
C SER A 253 1.17 -6.36 -10.02
N GLU A 254 0.25 -5.71 -9.32
CA GLU A 254 -0.88 -5.00 -9.91
C GLU A 254 -0.93 -3.56 -9.43
N GLY A 255 -1.27 -2.62 -10.32
CA GLY A 255 -1.58 -1.25 -9.94
C GLY A 255 -2.94 -1.18 -9.28
N PHE A 256 -3.98 -1.50 -10.06
CA PHE A 256 -5.34 -1.68 -9.57
C PHE A 256 -5.84 -3.07 -9.92
N PHE A 257 -6.51 -3.69 -8.95
CA PHE A 257 -7.28 -4.90 -9.14
C PHE A 257 -8.76 -4.61 -8.89
N LEU A 258 -9.55 -4.56 -9.96
CA LEU A 258 -10.99 -4.43 -9.91
C LEU A 258 -11.61 -5.82 -10.08
N ARG A 259 -12.31 -6.29 -9.05
CA ARG A 259 -13.04 -7.55 -9.13
C ARG A 259 -14.46 -7.37 -8.68
N GLU A 260 -15.40 -7.62 -9.58
CA GLU A 260 -16.83 -7.54 -9.26
C GLU A 260 -17.19 -6.21 -8.58
N ALA A 261 -16.56 -5.12 -9.03
CA ALA A 261 -16.86 -3.76 -8.57
C ALA A 261 -17.93 -3.12 -9.46
N GLY A 262 -18.63 -2.07 -9.04
CA GLY A 262 -19.66 -1.42 -9.86
C GLY A 262 -19.75 0.08 -9.61
N ASP A 263 -20.18 0.83 -10.63
CA ASP A 263 -20.21 2.30 -10.59
C ASP A 263 -18.87 2.91 -10.16
N VAL A 264 -17.83 2.54 -10.90
CA VAL A 264 -16.44 2.92 -10.63
C VAL A 264 -16.02 4.03 -11.60
N TYR A 265 -15.57 5.15 -11.04
CA TYR A 265 -15.06 6.32 -11.75
C TYR A 265 -13.57 6.50 -11.43
N MET A 266 -12.70 5.98 -12.30
CA MET A 266 -11.26 6.12 -12.22
C MET A 266 -10.80 7.32 -13.05
N LEU A 267 -10.48 8.42 -12.38
CA LEU A 267 -10.22 9.72 -13.01
C LEU A 267 -8.81 10.21 -12.68
N ASN A 268 -8.05 10.65 -13.69
CA ASN A 268 -6.77 11.36 -13.50
C ASN A 268 -5.71 10.61 -12.65
N ASN A 269 -5.81 9.29 -12.53
CA ASN A 269 -4.81 8.51 -11.78
C ASN A 269 -3.54 8.33 -12.61
N THR A 270 -2.41 8.22 -11.92
CA THR A 270 -1.12 7.86 -12.52
C THR A 270 -0.73 6.46 -12.07
N ILE A 271 -0.59 5.54 -13.04
CA ILE A 271 -0.49 4.08 -12.84
C ILE A 271 0.73 3.56 -13.59
N TYR A 272 1.81 3.20 -12.88
CA TYR A 272 3.05 2.86 -13.56
C TYR A 272 3.94 1.79 -12.91
N GLY A 273 4.69 1.05 -13.73
CA GLY A 273 5.76 0.17 -13.26
C GLY A 273 5.30 -1.14 -12.60
N HIS A 274 4.15 -1.69 -13.03
CA HIS A 274 3.57 -2.95 -12.55
C HIS A 274 3.72 -4.09 -13.57
N LEU A 275 3.47 -5.35 -13.17
CA LEU A 275 3.19 -6.41 -14.12
C LEU A 275 1.85 -6.14 -14.83
N ILE A 276 0.81 -5.73 -14.11
CA ILE A 276 -0.46 -5.33 -14.69
C ILE A 276 -0.84 -3.94 -14.15
N GLY A 277 -1.05 -2.96 -15.01
CA GLY A 277 -1.46 -1.61 -14.61
C GLY A 277 -2.88 -1.61 -14.03
N LEU A 278 -3.84 -2.02 -14.86
CA LEU A 278 -5.24 -2.25 -14.48
C LEU A 278 -5.60 -3.72 -14.76
N ASP A 279 -5.95 -4.47 -13.71
CA ASP A 279 -6.56 -5.79 -13.83
C ASP A 279 -8.06 -5.67 -13.55
N ILE A 280 -8.88 -5.99 -14.55
CA ILE A 280 -10.32 -5.77 -14.56
C ILE A 280 -11.04 -7.10 -14.80
N THR A 281 -11.69 -7.59 -13.75
CA THR A 281 -12.36 -8.88 -13.72
C THR A 281 -13.83 -8.68 -13.30
N TYR A 282 -14.77 -9.23 -14.10
CA TYR A 282 -16.22 -9.16 -13.88
C TYR A 282 -16.74 -7.77 -13.49
N THR A 283 -16.20 -6.72 -14.10
CA THR A 283 -16.47 -5.33 -13.71
C THR A 283 -17.01 -4.53 -14.92
N PRO A 284 -18.13 -3.80 -14.77
CA PRO A 284 -18.90 -3.61 -13.56
C PRO A 284 -19.85 -4.78 -13.23
N TYR A 285 -19.96 -5.08 -11.94
CA TYR A 285 -20.85 -6.08 -11.36
C TYR A 285 -22.32 -5.72 -11.60
N PRO A 286 -23.23 -6.70 -11.79
CA PRO A 286 -24.65 -6.45 -12.03
C PRO A 286 -25.31 -5.51 -10.99
N PRO A 287 -26.39 -4.79 -11.35
CA PRO A 287 -27.17 -4.89 -12.60
C PRO A 287 -26.50 -4.23 -13.82
N ALA A 288 -27.03 -4.45 -15.03
CA ALA A 288 -26.48 -3.92 -16.29
C ALA A 288 -26.36 -2.39 -16.36
N THR A 289 -27.02 -1.66 -15.45
CA THR A 289 -26.98 -0.20 -15.35
C THR A 289 -25.69 0.33 -14.74
N THR A 290 -24.95 -0.50 -13.99
CA THR A 290 -23.68 -0.10 -13.38
C THR A 290 -22.62 0.17 -14.45
N GLN A 291 -21.72 1.11 -14.15
CA GLN A 291 -20.72 1.57 -15.10
C GLN A 291 -19.28 1.46 -14.58
N LEU A 292 -18.35 1.37 -15.52
CA LEU A 292 -16.92 1.59 -15.30
C LEU A 292 -16.47 2.71 -16.24
N TYR A 293 -15.93 3.77 -15.67
CA TYR A 293 -15.30 4.88 -16.40
C TYR A 293 -13.83 4.96 -16.02
N VAL A 294 -12.96 4.73 -17.00
CA VAL A 294 -11.52 4.93 -16.90
C VAL A 294 -11.19 6.13 -17.78
N LYS A 295 -11.03 7.31 -17.16
CA LYS A 295 -10.90 8.56 -17.90
C LYS A 295 -9.71 9.41 -17.46
N ASN A 296 -9.00 9.99 -18.44
CA ASN A 296 -7.88 10.91 -18.22
C ASN A 296 -6.74 10.32 -17.38
N ASN A 297 -6.60 9.00 -17.28
CA ASN A 297 -5.54 8.37 -16.51
C ASN A 297 -4.24 8.29 -17.33
N LEU A 298 -3.11 8.31 -16.64
CA LEU A 298 -1.81 7.92 -17.19
C LEU A 298 -1.55 6.47 -16.81
N ILE A 299 -1.41 5.58 -17.80
CA ILE A 299 -1.11 4.16 -17.62
C ILE A 299 0.19 3.88 -18.37
N ALA A 300 1.31 3.81 -17.65
CA ALA A 300 2.63 3.83 -18.28
C ALA A 300 3.62 2.83 -17.72
N PHE A 301 4.53 2.33 -18.57
CA PHE A 301 5.63 1.44 -18.16
C PHE A 301 5.20 0.21 -17.37
N ASN A 302 3.98 -0.28 -17.60
CA ASN A 302 3.54 -1.55 -17.07
C ASN A 302 3.89 -2.65 -18.07
N TYR A 303 4.02 -3.87 -17.58
CA TYR A 303 4.21 -5.02 -18.46
C TYR A 303 2.97 -5.23 -19.33
N ILE A 304 1.79 -5.17 -18.69
CA ILE A 304 0.49 -5.05 -19.35
C ILE A 304 -0.17 -3.76 -18.86
N GLY A 305 -0.60 -2.89 -19.77
CA GLY A 305 -1.31 -1.66 -19.41
C GLY A 305 -2.68 -1.94 -18.80
N VAL A 306 -3.54 -2.61 -19.57
CA VAL A 306 -4.89 -3.01 -19.15
C VAL A 306 -5.09 -4.49 -19.44
N SER A 307 -5.35 -5.29 -18.42
CA SER A 307 -5.85 -6.66 -18.53
C SER A 307 -7.35 -6.66 -18.22
N ILE A 308 -8.16 -7.24 -19.10
CA ILE A 308 -9.62 -7.22 -18.97
C ILE A 308 -10.26 -8.52 -19.43
N ASP A 309 -11.20 -9.05 -18.65
CA ASP A 309 -11.95 -10.26 -19.01
C ASP A 309 -13.13 -9.99 -19.95
N SER A 310 -13.61 -11.04 -20.60
CA SER A 310 -14.71 -10.96 -21.57
C SER A 310 -16.07 -10.56 -20.98
N GLU A 311 -16.23 -10.66 -19.66
CA GLU A 311 -17.48 -10.34 -18.95
C GLU A 311 -17.55 -8.86 -18.58
N SER A 312 -16.40 -8.19 -18.53
CA SER A 312 -16.26 -6.78 -18.21
C SER A 312 -16.71 -5.86 -19.35
N ARG A 313 -17.11 -4.65 -18.96
CA ARG A 313 -17.56 -3.59 -19.87
C ARG A 313 -17.16 -2.22 -19.33
N GLY A 314 -17.07 -1.20 -20.16
CA GLY A 314 -16.76 0.14 -19.68
C GLY A 314 -16.26 1.10 -20.74
N TYR A 315 -15.99 2.32 -20.30
CA TYR A 315 -15.55 3.42 -21.15
C TYR A 315 -14.11 3.81 -20.80
N PHE A 316 -13.23 3.77 -21.78
CA PHE A 316 -11.83 4.17 -21.68
C PHE A 316 -11.63 5.43 -22.51
N ILE A 317 -11.60 6.58 -21.85
CA ILE A 317 -11.69 7.88 -22.50
C ILE A 317 -10.48 8.75 -22.18
N ASN A 318 -9.81 9.29 -23.19
CA ASN A 318 -8.73 10.28 -23.04
C ASN A 318 -7.59 9.83 -22.10
N ASN A 319 -7.36 8.52 -21.96
CA ASN A 319 -6.24 8.01 -21.19
C ASN A 319 -4.94 8.12 -22.02
N SER A 320 -3.81 8.21 -21.33
CA SER A 320 -2.49 8.12 -21.96
C SER A 320 -1.89 6.75 -21.65
N LEU A 321 -1.84 5.87 -22.64
CA LEU A 321 -1.23 4.55 -22.55
C LEU A 321 0.17 4.62 -23.17
N ILE A 322 1.19 4.66 -22.31
CA ILE A 322 2.56 5.05 -22.71
C ILE A 322 3.54 3.94 -22.34
N GLU A 323 4.23 3.39 -23.34
CA GLU A 323 5.36 2.46 -23.13
C GLU A 323 5.02 1.30 -22.20
N ASN A 324 3.76 0.84 -22.21
CA ASN A 324 3.45 -0.47 -21.68
C ASN A 324 3.96 -1.50 -22.69
N LEU A 325 4.53 -2.60 -22.20
CA LEU A 325 5.08 -3.62 -23.09
C LEU A 325 3.96 -4.29 -23.93
N GLN A 326 2.79 -4.46 -23.34
CA GLN A 326 1.55 -4.76 -24.02
C GLN A 326 0.50 -3.76 -23.55
N GLN A 327 -0.17 -3.05 -24.47
CA GLN A 327 -1.14 -2.02 -24.06
C GLN A 327 -2.41 -2.64 -23.46
N VAL A 328 -2.96 -3.67 -24.11
CA VAL A 328 -4.18 -4.36 -23.68
C VAL A 328 -4.01 -5.87 -23.77
N GLU A 329 -4.38 -6.60 -22.72
CA GLU A 329 -4.53 -8.05 -22.71
C GLU A 329 -6.01 -8.43 -22.51
N LEU A 330 -6.46 -9.47 -23.21
CA LEU A 330 -7.82 -10.01 -23.05
C LEU A 330 -7.78 -11.36 -22.35
N ILE A 331 -8.57 -11.49 -21.29
CA ILE A 331 -8.79 -12.75 -20.58
C ILE A 331 -10.07 -13.40 -21.12
N GLY A 332 -9.95 -14.63 -21.61
CA GLY A 332 -11.07 -15.39 -22.20
C GLY A 332 -11.18 -15.22 -23.72
N PRO A 333 -12.09 -15.95 -24.38
CA PRO A 333 -12.14 -16.06 -25.84
C PRO A 333 -12.90 -14.91 -26.54
N SER A 334 -13.79 -14.23 -25.81
CA SER A 334 -14.69 -13.21 -26.37
C SER A 334 -14.16 -11.79 -26.15
N MET A 335 -14.67 -10.83 -26.93
CA MET A 335 -14.38 -9.41 -26.74
C MET A 335 -15.17 -8.83 -25.57
N PRO A 336 -14.55 -8.06 -24.66
CA PRO A 336 -15.28 -7.32 -23.66
C PRO A 336 -16.09 -6.20 -24.30
N ARG A 337 -17.18 -5.79 -23.66
CA ARG A 337 -18.04 -4.69 -24.17
C ARG A 337 -17.45 -3.34 -23.76
N THR A 338 -16.34 -2.97 -24.37
CA THR A 338 -15.61 -1.72 -24.07
C THR A 338 -15.72 -0.70 -25.19
N ILE A 339 -15.71 0.58 -24.82
CA ILE A 339 -15.68 1.72 -25.74
C ILE A 339 -14.40 2.52 -25.46
N TRP A 340 -13.57 2.70 -26.49
CA TRP A 340 -12.31 3.44 -26.40
C TRP A 340 -12.40 4.68 -27.28
N LEU A 341 -12.17 5.85 -26.67
CA LEU A 341 -12.29 7.15 -27.37
C LEU A 341 -11.22 8.13 -26.89
N GLY A 342 -10.53 8.78 -27.81
CA GLY A 342 -9.63 9.88 -27.46
C GLY A 342 -8.35 9.46 -26.74
N ASN A 343 -8.06 8.16 -26.61
CA ASN A 343 -6.87 7.73 -25.87
C ASN A 343 -5.62 7.97 -26.71
N TYR A 344 -4.53 8.28 -26.04
CA TYR A 344 -3.20 8.29 -26.64
C TYR A 344 -2.52 6.93 -26.45
N TRP A 345 -1.85 6.46 -27.49
CA TRP A 345 -1.17 5.17 -27.53
C TRP A 345 0.25 5.37 -28.05
N SER A 346 1.27 5.02 -27.28
CA SER A 346 2.67 5.30 -27.66
C SER A 346 3.12 4.59 -28.96
N GLU A 347 2.48 3.46 -29.29
CA GLU A 347 2.75 2.69 -30.51
C GLU A 347 1.93 3.13 -31.73
N TYR A 348 0.93 4.00 -31.54
CA TYR A 348 0.10 4.49 -32.63
C TYR A 348 0.75 5.67 -33.35
N ALA A 349 1.03 5.50 -34.63
CA ALA A 349 1.43 6.60 -35.49
C ALA A 349 0.23 7.53 -35.75
N ALA A 350 0.27 8.72 -35.14
CA ALA A 350 -0.77 9.74 -35.22
C ALA A 350 -1.22 10.03 -36.67
N GLY A 351 -2.52 10.32 -36.84
CA GLY A 351 -3.11 10.72 -38.13
C GLY A 351 -3.55 9.57 -39.04
N ARG A 352 -3.56 8.33 -38.55
CA ARG A 352 -3.98 7.13 -39.31
C ARG A 352 -5.47 6.76 -39.17
N GLY A 353 -6.28 7.61 -38.51
CA GLY A 353 -7.69 7.34 -38.24
C GLY A 353 -7.88 6.31 -37.10
N ILE A 354 -8.86 5.41 -37.25
CA ILE A 354 -9.21 4.40 -36.23
C ILE A 354 -7.99 3.55 -35.86
N TYR A 355 -7.71 3.41 -34.56
CA TYR A 355 -6.66 2.53 -34.06
C TYR A 355 -7.25 1.20 -33.59
N ARG A 356 -6.63 0.09 -34.00
CA ARG A 356 -6.99 -1.27 -33.57
C ARG A 356 -5.80 -1.83 -32.82
N VAL A 357 -5.99 -2.07 -31.53
CA VAL A 357 -4.98 -2.74 -30.68
C VAL A 357 -5.00 -4.21 -31.06
N ALA A 358 -4.01 -4.62 -31.83
CA ALA A 358 -3.88 -5.97 -32.36
C ALA A 358 -2.41 -6.23 -32.66
N ASP A 359 -1.84 -7.24 -32.00
CA ASP A 359 -0.46 -7.64 -32.23
C ASP A 359 -0.30 -9.17 -32.17
N PRO A 360 0.08 -9.83 -33.28
CA PRO A 360 0.26 -11.28 -33.31
C PRO A 360 1.43 -11.76 -32.44
N LEU A 361 2.43 -10.91 -32.20
CA LEU A 361 3.53 -11.26 -31.30
C LEU A 361 3.07 -11.22 -29.85
N GLU A 362 2.25 -10.23 -29.47
CA GLU A 362 1.63 -10.22 -28.14
C GLU A 362 0.70 -11.43 -27.95
N ASP A 363 -0.09 -11.82 -28.95
CA ASP A 363 -0.93 -13.02 -28.87
C ASP A 363 -0.08 -14.29 -28.64
N LEU A 364 1.12 -14.36 -29.25
CA LEU A 364 2.08 -15.43 -29.01
C LEU A 364 2.67 -15.36 -27.59
N LEU A 365 3.01 -14.16 -27.10
CA LEU A 365 3.51 -13.94 -25.74
C LEU A 365 2.47 -14.29 -24.67
N SER A 366 1.19 -14.00 -24.89
CA SER A 366 0.10 -14.40 -24.00
C SER A 366 -0.11 -15.91 -23.99
N ARG A 367 0.07 -16.61 -25.13
CA ARG A 367 -0.01 -18.09 -25.20
C ARG A 367 1.20 -18.78 -24.59
N TYR A 368 2.40 -18.23 -24.78
CA TYR A 368 3.66 -18.80 -24.33
C TYR A 368 4.40 -17.78 -23.46
N GLY A 369 3.98 -17.67 -22.20
CA GLY A 369 4.54 -16.69 -21.26
C GLY A 369 6.06 -16.76 -21.11
N LEU A 370 6.71 -17.91 -21.33
CA LEU A 370 8.18 -18.04 -21.31
C LEU A 370 8.89 -17.22 -22.42
N LEU A 371 8.20 -16.93 -23.52
CA LEU A 371 8.77 -16.10 -24.60
C LEU A 371 9.06 -14.67 -24.15
N ARG A 372 8.42 -14.23 -23.06
CA ARG A 372 8.67 -12.96 -22.40
C ARG A 372 10.13 -12.79 -21.94
N ALA A 373 10.81 -13.88 -21.59
CA ALA A 373 12.23 -13.86 -21.23
C ALA A 373 13.15 -13.42 -22.39
N PHE A 374 12.66 -13.46 -23.64
CA PHE A 374 13.41 -13.10 -24.83
C PHE A 374 13.09 -11.70 -25.34
N ILE A 375 12.24 -10.92 -24.66
CA ILE A 375 11.92 -9.56 -25.09
C ILE A 375 13.20 -8.72 -25.12
N TYR A 376 13.34 -7.92 -26.19
CA TYR A 376 14.55 -7.19 -26.56
C TYR A 376 15.78 -8.04 -26.92
N SER A 377 15.66 -9.37 -27.01
CA SER A 377 16.71 -10.21 -27.59
C SER A 377 16.74 -10.11 -29.13
N PRO A 378 17.85 -10.50 -29.79
CA PRO A 378 17.89 -10.60 -31.25
C PRO A 378 16.79 -11.51 -31.83
N ALA A 379 16.37 -12.55 -31.10
CA ALA A 379 15.29 -13.43 -31.50
C ALA A 379 13.93 -12.71 -31.52
N TYR A 380 13.66 -11.89 -30.50
CA TYR A 380 12.44 -11.07 -30.45
C TYR A 380 12.41 -10.01 -31.55
N LEU A 381 13.53 -9.33 -31.81
CA LEU A 381 13.64 -8.38 -32.93
C LEU A 381 13.40 -9.06 -34.28
N THR A 382 13.85 -10.31 -34.43
CA THR A 382 13.59 -11.12 -35.62
C THR A 382 12.09 -11.39 -35.77
N LEU A 383 11.40 -11.80 -34.69
CA LEU A 383 9.95 -12.02 -34.70
C LEU A 383 9.16 -10.75 -35.00
N GLU A 384 9.52 -9.62 -34.40
CA GLU A 384 8.94 -8.30 -34.70
C GLU A 384 9.10 -7.91 -36.19
N THR A 385 10.25 -8.22 -36.77
CA THR A 385 10.49 -7.95 -38.20
C THR A 385 9.68 -8.90 -39.09
N MET A 386 9.62 -10.18 -38.72
CA MET A 386 8.85 -11.20 -39.46
C MET A 386 7.34 -10.94 -39.42
N LYS A 387 6.80 -10.41 -38.32
CA LYS A 387 5.40 -10.00 -38.19
C LYS A 387 4.93 -9.06 -39.32
N LYS A 388 5.82 -8.22 -39.87
CA LYS A 388 5.50 -7.34 -41.01
C LYS A 388 5.39 -8.09 -42.34
N ALA A 389 6.00 -9.26 -42.46
CA ALA A 389 6.07 -10.06 -43.68
C ALA A 389 4.98 -11.15 -43.75
N PHE A 390 4.42 -11.58 -42.62
CA PHE A 390 3.43 -12.66 -42.56
C PHE A 390 2.10 -12.15 -41.99
N PRO A 391 1.04 -12.02 -42.81
CA PRO A 391 -0.29 -11.71 -42.30
C PRO A 391 -0.79 -12.86 -41.42
N ALA A 392 -0.92 -12.61 -40.13
CA ALA A 392 -1.55 -13.51 -39.17
C ALA A 392 -3.00 -13.09 -38.94
N ASP A 393 -3.86 -14.04 -38.58
CA ASP A 393 -5.17 -13.73 -38.02
C ASP A 393 -4.96 -13.19 -36.60
N VAL A 394 -4.97 -11.85 -36.47
CA VAL A 394 -4.62 -11.17 -35.22
C VAL A 394 -5.90 -10.89 -34.45
N ARG A 395 -5.91 -11.27 -33.16
CA ARG A 395 -7.03 -10.92 -32.31
C ARG A 395 -7.01 -9.42 -32.03
N VAL A 396 -8.06 -8.73 -32.46
CA VAL A 396 -8.30 -7.33 -32.03
C VAL A 396 -8.65 -7.35 -30.55
N LYS A 397 -7.98 -6.52 -29.74
CA LYS A 397 -8.14 -6.44 -28.28
C LYS A 397 -8.91 -5.20 -27.85
N ALA A 398 -8.76 -4.12 -28.59
CA ALA A 398 -9.50 -2.87 -28.43
C ALA A 398 -9.57 -2.12 -29.77
N VAL A 399 -10.58 -1.26 -29.92
CA VAL A 399 -10.73 -0.37 -31.08
C VAL A 399 -10.99 1.04 -30.55
N ASP A 400 -10.04 1.94 -30.80
CA ASP A 400 -10.20 3.37 -30.50
C ASP A 400 -10.58 4.11 -31.78
N GLU A 401 -11.79 4.67 -31.80
CA GLU A 401 -12.33 5.34 -32.98
C GLU A 401 -11.70 6.73 -33.21
N SER A 402 -11.11 7.32 -32.17
CA SER A 402 -10.62 8.70 -32.20
C SER A 402 -9.32 8.87 -31.41
N PRO A 403 -8.26 8.09 -31.72
CA PRO A 403 -7.02 8.13 -30.96
C PRO A 403 -6.40 9.54 -30.96
N SER A 404 -5.97 9.98 -29.78
CA SER A 404 -5.31 11.28 -29.62
C SER A 404 -3.90 11.26 -30.23
N PRO A 405 -3.46 12.34 -30.91
CA PRO A 405 -2.11 12.43 -31.46
C PRO A 405 -1.03 12.73 -30.41
N LYS A 406 -1.44 13.12 -29.18
CA LYS A 406 -0.53 13.48 -28.10
C LYS A 406 -1.04 12.98 -26.75
N PRO A 407 -0.15 12.66 -25.79
CA PRO A 407 -0.58 12.27 -24.46
C PRO A 407 -1.24 13.46 -23.75
N LEU A 408 -2.21 13.14 -22.88
CA LEU A 408 -2.85 14.11 -21.98
C LEU A 408 -1.89 14.51 -20.86
N HIS A 409 -1.07 13.57 -20.38
CA HIS A 409 -0.08 13.76 -19.34
C HIS A 409 1.32 13.53 -19.91
N THR A 410 2.22 14.50 -19.75
CA THR A 410 3.66 14.30 -19.98
C THR A 410 4.31 13.92 -18.65
N LEU A 411 5.02 12.79 -18.61
CA LEU A 411 5.91 12.51 -17.49
C LEU A 411 7.03 13.55 -17.50
N GLU A 412 7.18 14.32 -16.43
CA GLU A 412 8.34 15.20 -16.29
C GLU A 412 9.61 14.35 -16.27
N ASN A 413 10.49 14.57 -17.24
CA ASN A 413 11.83 14.00 -17.21
C ASN A 413 12.56 14.59 -16.01
N THR A 414 12.68 13.82 -14.94
CA THR A 414 13.63 14.13 -13.86
C THR A 414 15.03 13.88 -14.42
N HIS A 415 15.64 14.92 -14.97
CA HIS A 415 16.98 14.93 -15.56
C HIS A 415 18.12 14.52 -14.59
N SER A 416 17.83 14.08 -13.37
CA SER A 416 18.82 13.83 -12.32
C SER A 416 19.53 12.47 -12.41
N MET A 417 19.16 11.57 -13.33
CA MET A 417 19.75 10.22 -13.40
C MET A 417 20.25 9.76 -14.79
N GLU A 418 20.27 10.62 -15.81
CA GLU A 418 20.67 10.24 -17.18
C GLU A 418 22.09 9.61 -17.25
N ALA A 419 23.04 10.16 -16.50
CA ALA A 419 24.43 9.68 -16.50
C ALA A 419 24.57 8.26 -15.92
N LEU A 420 23.81 7.93 -14.87
CA LEU A 420 23.84 6.61 -14.24
C LEU A 420 23.20 5.54 -15.13
N TRP A 421 22.11 5.87 -15.83
CA TRP A 421 21.48 4.97 -16.79
C TRP A 421 22.33 4.76 -18.05
N LEU A 422 23.00 5.80 -18.55
CA LEU A 422 23.97 5.66 -19.64
C LEU A 422 25.15 4.78 -19.26
N LEU A 423 25.69 4.95 -18.04
CA LEU A 423 26.76 4.11 -17.52
C LEU A 423 26.30 2.66 -17.35
N ALA A 424 25.12 2.44 -16.79
CA ALA A 424 24.52 1.11 -16.63
C ALA A 424 24.29 0.44 -18.00
N ALA A 425 23.68 1.15 -18.96
CA ALA A 425 23.49 0.67 -20.33
C ALA A 425 24.82 0.33 -21.01
N PHE A 426 25.85 1.16 -20.84
CA PHE A 426 27.19 0.88 -21.36
C PHE A 426 27.81 -0.36 -20.71
N THR A 427 27.71 -0.54 -19.39
CA THR A 427 28.23 -1.75 -18.72
C THR A 427 27.50 -3.03 -19.14
N LEU A 428 26.17 -2.98 -19.25
CA LEU A 428 25.33 -4.12 -19.65
C LEU A 428 25.57 -4.53 -21.11
N THR A 429 25.96 -3.59 -21.98
CA THR A 429 26.26 -3.85 -23.40
C THR A 429 27.73 -4.19 -23.64
N ALA A 430 28.66 -3.55 -22.93
CA ALA A 430 30.09 -3.75 -23.10
C ALA A 430 30.59 -5.07 -22.49
N ALA A 431 30.03 -5.54 -21.36
CA ALA A 431 30.47 -6.77 -20.73
C ALA A 431 30.24 -8.03 -21.60
N PRO A 432 29.08 -8.22 -22.26
CA PRO A 432 28.88 -9.32 -23.21
C PRO A 432 29.81 -9.22 -24.44
N VAL A 433 30.01 -8.02 -24.99
CA VAL A 433 30.91 -7.81 -26.14
C VAL A 433 32.36 -8.15 -25.79
N SER A 434 32.80 -7.78 -24.59
CA SER A 434 34.13 -8.10 -24.07
C SER A 434 34.33 -9.61 -23.92
N ALA A 435 33.31 -10.32 -23.42
CA ALA A 435 33.31 -11.78 -23.30
C ALA A 435 33.39 -12.47 -24.67
N VAL A 436 32.64 -12.00 -25.67
CA VAL A 436 32.70 -12.52 -27.05
C VAL A 436 34.07 -12.30 -27.70
N ILE A 437 34.70 -11.14 -27.46
CA ILE A 437 36.06 -10.84 -27.95
C ILE A 437 37.11 -11.74 -27.27
N LEU A 438 36.97 -12.01 -25.97
CA LEU A 438 37.88 -12.90 -25.24
C LEU A 438 37.75 -14.37 -25.69
N VAL A 439 36.52 -14.85 -25.92
CA VAL A 439 36.27 -16.21 -26.41
C VAL A 439 36.76 -16.39 -27.86
N SER A 440 36.54 -15.40 -28.73
CA SER A 440 37.03 -15.45 -30.12
C SER A 440 38.56 -15.38 -30.21
N ARG A 441 39.23 -14.67 -29.28
CA ARG A 441 40.70 -14.67 -29.17
C ARG A 441 41.24 -15.98 -28.58
N GLY A 442 40.55 -16.61 -27.63
CA GLY A 442 40.91 -17.90 -27.04
C GLY A 442 40.81 -19.08 -28.02
N GLY A 443 39.80 -19.10 -28.89
CA GLY A 443 39.61 -20.16 -29.90
C GLY A 443 40.68 -20.19 -30.99
N SER A 444 41.37 -19.07 -31.23
CA SER A 444 42.45 -18.99 -32.22
C SER A 444 43.76 -19.67 -31.79
N ARG A 445 43.94 -19.96 -30.50
CA ARG A 445 45.15 -20.63 -29.97
C ARG A 445 45.08 -22.15 -29.94
N VAL A 446 43.91 -22.77 -30.18
CA VAL A 446 43.75 -24.24 -30.09
C VAL A 446 43.85 -24.95 -31.44
N ARG A 447 43.95 -24.22 -32.57
CA ARG A 447 44.03 -24.81 -33.93
C ARG A 447 45.44 -24.86 -34.56
N ARG A 448 46.51 -24.72 -33.77
CA ARG A 448 47.89 -24.96 -34.23
C ARG A 448 48.58 -25.93 -33.27
N GLY A 449 48.31 -27.22 -33.45
CA GLY A 449 48.91 -28.30 -32.67
C GLY A 449 48.06 -29.56 -32.78
N GLY A 450 48.22 -30.29 -33.87
CA GLY A 450 47.48 -31.51 -34.21
C GLY A 450 47.66 -31.84 -35.68
#